data_AF-A0A3P7M3F3-F1
#
_entry.id   AF-A0A3P7M3F3-F1
#
_cell.length_a   1.000
_cell.length_b   1.000
_cell.length_c   1.000
_cell.angle_alpha   90.00
_cell.angle_beta   90.00
_cell.angle_gamma   90.00
#
_symmetry.space_group_name_H-M   'P 1'
#
loop_
_entity.id
_entity.type
_entity.pdbx_description
1 polymer ?
#
loop_
_entity_poly.entity_id
_entity_poly.type
_entity_poly.pdbx_seq_one_letter_code
_entity_poly.pdbx_strand_id
1 'polypeptide(L)'
;MPSGSNNLSTADSLKRITLASPRQHSTAMANNIFWSHAVGRQAAGGGKAGGTLSVAAGLGVAVSGGGDATCFFYFYDDDALSQGDWAFREYVCTTEHNAGVSAVAIRGELAVSGGKDGLLAFYQINAAVTKVSPVHREPLAHMDWITAIAMVERKLPEESETVTIVASGGNDHRVVIWSVSKDLTVKQLSVLTAHMSDVTHLTFKVLSCS
;
A
#
# COMPACT_ATOMS: atom_id res chain seq x y z
N MET A 1 42.52 36.28 -1.85
CA MET A 1 42.26 35.20 -2.83
C MET A 1 42.70 33.87 -2.21
N PRO A 2 41.80 33.13 -1.54
CA PRO A 2 42.07 31.75 -1.13
C PRO A 2 41.47 30.76 -2.12
N SER A 3 42.28 29.79 -2.55
CA SER A 3 41.92 28.66 -3.39
C SER A 3 41.04 27.66 -2.62
N GLY A 4 39.77 27.53 -2.99
CA GLY A 4 38.88 26.51 -2.45
C GLY A 4 39.19 25.15 -3.05
N SER A 5 39.65 24.22 -2.20
CA SER A 5 39.81 22.80 -2.52
C SER A 5 38.43 22.14 -2.67
N ASN A 6 38.11 21.67 -3.87
CA ASN A 6 36.96 20.82 -4.15
C ASN A 6 37.21 19.41 -3.62
N ASN A 7 36.82 19.14 -2.37
CA ASN A 7 36.69 17.77 -1.86
C ASN A 7 35.23 17.34 -1.96
N LEU A 8 34.81 16.89 -3.15
CA LEU A 8 33.62 16.05 -3.27
C LEU A 8 33.96 14.67 -2.71
N SER A 9 33.25 14.24 -1.66
CA SER A 9 33.34 12.89 -1.13
C SER A 9 32.94 11.88 -2.21
N THR A 10 33.84 10.96 -2.52
CA THR A 10 33.66 9.79 -3.37
C THR A 10 32.33 9.11 -3.08
N ALA A 11 31.49 8.98 -4.12
CA ALA A 11 30.25 8.24 -4.05
C ALA A 11 30.54 6.79 -3.64
N ASP A 12 29.97 6.37 -2.51
CA ASP A 12 29.93 4.97 -2.12
C ASP A 12 29.35 4.16 -3.27
N SER A 13 30.15 3.21 -3.73
CA SER A 13 29.83 2.38 -4.88
C SER A 13 28.58 1.55 -4.56
N LEU A 14 27.44 1.94 -5.15
CA LEU A 14 26.25 1.10 -5.20
C LEU A 14 26.66 -0.25 -5.79
N LYS A 15 26.74 -1.28 -4.95
CA LYS A 15 26.94 -2.66 -5.39
C LYS A 15 25.78 -2.98 -6.33
N ARG A 16 26.11 -3.12 -7.62
CA ARG A 16 25.18 -3.61 -8.63
C ARG A 16 24.79 -5.03 -8.22
N ILE A 17 23.61 -5.19 -7.63
CA ILE A 17 23.02 -6.50 -7.41
C ILE A 17 22.70 -7.04 -8.80
N THR A 18 23.58 -7.92 -9.27
CA THR A 18 23.32 -8.69 -10.48
C THR A 18 22.35 -9.77 -10.06
N LEU A 19 21.05 -9.55 -10.30
CA LEU A 19 20.05 -10.60 -10.18
C LEU A 19 20.55 -11.76 -11.06
N ALA A 20 20.82 -12.91 -10.44
CA ALA A 20 21.14 -14.11 -11.18
C ALA A 20 20.01 -14.35 -12.18
N SER A 21 20.35 -14.81 -13.39
CA SER A 21 19.32 -15.24 -14.34
C SER A 21 18.40 -16.21 -13.62
N PRO A 22 17.05 -16.05 -13.73
CA PRO A 22 16.14 -16.98 -13.11
C PRO A 22 16.59 -18.38 -13.51
N ARG A 23 16.77 -19.28 -12.53
CA ARG A 23 17.02 -20.69 -12.85
C ARG A 23 15.95 -21.08 -13.84
N GLN A 24 16.34 -21.65 -14.98
CA GLN A 24 15.39 -22.18 -15.94
C GLN A 24 14.65 -23.33 -15.26
N HIS A 25 13.59 -22.99 -14.53
CA HIS A 25 12.63 -23.95 -14.05
C HIS A 25 11.70 -24.21 -15.22
N SER A 26 11.71 -25.46 -15.67
CA SER A 26 10.65 -26.05 -16.46
C SER A 26 9.32 -25.68 -15.79
N THR A 27 8.51 -24.91 -16.52
CA THR A 27 7.14 -24.54 -16.13
C THR A 27 7.02 -24.03 -14.70
N ALA A 28 7.09 -22.71 -14.56
CA ALA A 28 6.20 -22.08 -13.62
C ALA A 28 4.78 -22.59 -13.85
N MET A 29 4.35 -23.54 -13.01
CA MET A 29 2.95 -23.56 -12.63
C MET A 29 2.77 -22.22 -11.93
N ALA A 30 2.41 -21.20 -12.71
CA ALA A 30 1.61 -20.10 -12.21
C ALA A 30 0.37 -20.79 -11.64
N ASN A 31 0.48 -21.24 -10.39
CA ASN A 31 -0.62 -21.83 -9.67
C ASN A 31 -1.77 -20.82 -9.80
N ASN A 32 -3.01 -21.31 -9.85
CA ASN A 32 -4.25 -20.53 -10.04
C ASN A 32 -4.51 -19.44 -8.94
N ILE A 33 -3.47 -18.97 -8.27
CA ILE A 33 -3.39 -18.01 -7.18
C ILE A 33 -3.39 -16.57 -7.70
N PHE A 34 -3.01 -16.34 -8.97
CA PHE A 34 -3.08 -15.01 -9.56
C PHE A 34 -4.50 -14.68 -10.01
N TRP A 35 -5.14 -13.78 -9.27
CA TRP A 35 -6.44 -13.25 -9.65
C TRP A 35 -6.28 -12.05 -10.58
N SER A 36 -7.19 -11.95 -11.56
CA SER A 36 -7.28 -10.79 -12.42
C SER A 36 -8.52 -9.98 -12.05
N HIS A 37 -8.31 -8.74 -11.62
CA HIS A 37 -9.37 -7.75 -11.45
C HIS A 37 -10.04 -7.31 -12.77
N ALA A 38 -9.66 -7.90 -13.91
CA ALA A 38 -10.23 -7.63 -15.24
C ALA A 38 -11.33 -8.63 -15.64
N VAL A 39 -11.54 -9.70 -14.86
CA VAL A 39 -12.47 -10.78 -15.20
C VAL A 39 -13.70 -10.72 -14.29
N GLY A 40 -14.89 -10.77 -14.88
CA GLY A 40 -16.16 -10.86 -14.15
C GLY A 40 -16.88 -9.52 -13.96
N ARG A 41 -17.57 -9.39 -12.82
CA ARG A 41 -18.36 -8.20 -12.45
C ARG A 41 -17.82 -7.62 -11.16
N GLN A 42 -18.12 -6.34 -10.91
CA GLN A 42 -17.85 -5.72 -9.62
C GLN A 42 -18.54 -6.51 -8.50
N ALA A 43 -17.81 -6.80 -7.41
CA ALA A 43 -18.31 -7.54 -6.25
C ALA A 43 -19.51 -6.82 -5.59
N ALA A 44 -19.51 -5.49 -5.63
CA ALA A 44 -20.60 -4.66 -5.16
C ALA A 44 -21.73 -4.42 -6.19
N GLY A 45 -21.68 -5.06 -7.36
CA GLY A 45 -22.77 -5.05 -8.34
C GLY A 45 -22.84 -3.84 -9.29
N GLY A 46 -21.87 -2.93 -9.26
CA GLY A 46 -21.89 -1.66 -10.02
C GLY A 46 -21.42 -1.70 -11.48
N GLY A 47 -20.97 -2.84 -12.03
CA GLY A 47 -20.53 -2.91 -13.43
C GLY A 47 -19.59 -4.07 -13.80
N LYS A 48 -18.90 -3.94 -14.94
CA LYS A 48 -17.84 -4.88 -15.37
C LYS A 48 -16.57 -4.68 -14.54
N ALA A 49 -15.82 -5.76 -14.36
CA ALA A 49 -14.47 -5.72 -13.82
C ALA A 49 -13.59 -4.73 -14.61
N GLY A 50 -12.76 -3.96 -13.92
CA GLY A 50 -12.06 -2.78 -14.47
C GLY A 50 -10.53 -2.90 -14.53
N GLY A 51 -9.98 -4.08 -14.25
CA GLY A 51 -8.54 -4.31 -14.16
C GLY A 51 -7.96 -3.93 -12.79
N THR A 52 -6.67 -4.19 -12.61
CA THR A 52 -5.93 -3.81 -11.40
C THR A 52 -5.64 -2.32 -11.45
N LEU A 53 -6.07 -1.58 -10.43
CA LEU A 53 -5.93 -0.12 -10.36
C LEU A 53 -4.81 0.32 -9.44
N SER A 54 -4.51 -0.45 -8.40
CA SER A 54 -3.49 -0.12 -7.41
C SER A 54 -2.80 -1.37 -6.89
N VAL A 55 -1.51 -1.25 -6.56
CA VAL A 55 -0.72 -2.32 -5.95
C VAL A 55 0.23 -1.75 -4.90
N ALA A 56 0.49 -2.53 -3.85
CA ALA A 56 1.51 -2.26 -2.85
C ALA A 56 2.09 -3.59 -2.32
N ALA A 57 3.31 -3.59 -1.79
CA ALA A 57 3.92 -4.78 -1.21
C ALA A 57 4.78 -4.44 0.01
N GLY A 58 4.84 -5.35 0.96
CA GLY A 58 5.65 -5.24 2.16
C GLY A 58 5.51 -6.47 3.06
N LEU A 59 6.62 -6.87 3.70
CA LEU A 59 6.68 -7.94 4.71
C LEU A 59 6.01 -9.27 4.26
N GLY A 60 6.44 -9.84 3.14
CA GLY A 60 5.88 -11.10 2.62
C GLY A 60 4.43 -11.02 2.12
N VAL A 61 3.87 -9.82 1.92
CA VAL A 61 2.50 -9.63 1.43
C VAL A 61 2.45 -8.60 0.31
N ALA A 62 1.76 -8.95 -0.78
CA ALA A 62 1.42 -8.02 -1.85
C ALA A 62 -0.09 -7.80 -1.83
N VAL A 63 -0.52 -6.55 -2.02
CA VAL A 63 -1.92 -6.17 -2.05
C VAL A 63 -2.24 -5.56 -3.40
N SER A 64 -3.35 -5.98 -4.01
CA SER A 64 -3.91 -5.33 -5.19
C SER A 64 -5.32 -4.84 -4.92
N GLY A 65 -5.63 -3.67 -5.47
CA GLY A 65 -6.98 -3.10 -5.52
C GLY A 65 -7.49 -3.10 -6.96
N GLY A 66 -8.74 -3.51 -7.14
CA GLY A 66 -9.33 -3.71 -8.46
C GLY A 66 -10.49 -2.80 -8.80
N GLY A 67 -10.73 -2.63 -10.11
CA GLY A 67 -11.95 -2.04 -10.63
C GLY A 67 -13.21 -2.88 -10.35
N ASP A 68 -13.04 -4.11 -9.84
CA ASP A 68 -14.09 -5.00 -9.36
C ASP A 68 -14.52 -4.74 -7.90
N ALA A 69 -14.02 -3.66 -7.28
CA ALA A 69 -14.29 -3.27 -5.88
C ALA A 69 -13.73 -4.24 -4.82
N THR A 70 -12.76 -5.07 -5.20
CA THR A 70 -12.10 -6.01 -4.28
C THR A 70 -10.66 -5.62 -4.00
N CYS A 71 -10.18 -6.03 -2.83
CA CYS A 71 -8.75 -6.14 -2.56
C CYS A 71 -8.33 -7.61 -2.50
N PHE A 72 -7.22 -7.96 -3.14
CA PHE A 72 -6.57 -9.25 -2.92
C PHE A 72 -5.25 -9.05 -2.17
N PHE A 73 -5.02 -9.89 -1.17
CA PHE A 73 -3.80 -9.96 -0.39
C PHE A 73 -3.12 -11.29 -0.70
N TYR A 74 -1.97 -11.24 -1.35
CA TYR A 74 -1.18 -12.39 -1.75
C TYR A 74 -0.03 -12.58 -0.78
N PHE A 75 0.03 -13.74 -0.15
CA PHE A 75 1.12 -14.10 0.77
C PHE A 75 2.22 -14.81 -0.01
N TYR A 76 3.44 -14.32 0.12
CA TYR A 76 4.60 -14.83 -0.60
C TYR A 76 5.80 -14.96 0.34
N ASP A 77 6.77 -15.77 -0.08
CA ASP A 77 8.00 -16.01 0.66
C ASP A 77 9.14 -15.12 0.17
N ASP A 78 9.54 -14.13 0.99
CA ASP A 78 10.66 -13.23 0.70
C ASP A 78 11.98 -13.98 0.48
N ASP A 79 12.23 -15.06 1.24
CA ASP A 79 13.46 -15.83 1.14
C ASP A 79 13.50 -16.65 -0.16
N ALA A 80 12.36 -17.20 -0.58
CA ALA A 80 12.23 -17.90 -1.86
C ALA A 80 12.49 -16.93 -3.04
N LEU A 81 11.91 -15.73 -2.99
CA LEU A 81 12.13 -14.68 -4.00
C LEU A 81 13.61 -14.32 -4.13
N SER A 82 14.32 -14.18 -3.01
CA SER A 82 15.75 -13.86 -3.01
C SER A 82 16.62 -14.93 -3.68
N GLN A 83 16.14 -16.18 -3.71
CA GLN A 83 16.79 -17.32 -4.33
C GLN A 83 16.37 -17.54 -5.79
N GLY A 84 15.51 -16.65 -6.34
CA GLY A 84 14.98 -16.72 -7.69
C GLY A 84 13.82 -17.72 -7.86
N ASP A 85 13.18 -18.11 -6.76
CA ASP A 85 11.99 -18.94 -6.72
C ASP A 85 10.74 -18.07 -6.47
N TRP A 86 9.62 -18.37 -7.10
CA TRP A 86 8.37 -17.59 -6.98
C TRP A 86 7.31 -18.44 -6.31
N ALA A 87 7.25 -18.35 -4.97
CA ALA A 87 6.30 -19.09 -4.15
C ALA A 87 5.23 -18.16 -3.57
N PHE A 88 4.10 -18.05 -4.27
CA PHE A 88 2.86 -17.58 -3.66
C PHE A 88 2.24 -18.74 -2.90
N ARG A 89 1.94 -18.51 -1.62
CA ARG A 89 1.42 -19.54 -0.73
C ARG A 89 -0.09 -19.55 -0.72
N GLU A 90 -0.69 -18.38 -0.49
CA GLU A 90 -2.13 -18.22 -0.29
C GLU A 90 -2.59 -16.82 -0.71
N TYR A 91 -3.90 -16.64 -0.81
CA TYR A 91 -4.50 -15.30 -0.98
C TYR A 91 -5.75 -15.10 -0.12
N VAL A 92 -6.01 -13.85 0.24
CA VAL A 92 -7.25 -13.43 0.90
C VAL A 92 -7.91 -12.33 0.07
N CYS A 93 -9.21 -12.47 -0.18
CA CYS A 93 -10.02 -11.45 -0.87
C CYS A 93 -10.90 -10.71 0.13
N THR A 94 -10.96 -9.38 0.03
CA THR A 94 -11.87 -8.52 0.81
C THR A 94 -12.75 -7.68 -0.12
N THR A 95 -13.97 -7.39 0.34
CA THR A 95 -15.02 -6.71 -0.44
C THR A 95 -15.59 -5.53 0.35
N GLU A 96 -14.70 -4.65 0.82
CA GLU A 96 -15.10 -3.53 1.67
C GLU A 96 -15.68 -2.35 0.89
N HIS A 97 -15.25 -2.20 -0.36
CA HIS A 97 -15.63 -1.08 -1.21
C HIS A 97 -16.85 -1.41 -2.07
N ASN A 98 -17.61 -0.38 -2.38
CA ASN A 98 -18.76 -0.44 -3.29
C ASN A 98 -18.41 0.03 -4.72
N ALA A 99 -17.21 0.54 -4.92
CA ALA A 99 -16.66 0.92 -6.22
C ALA A 99 -15.19 0.51 -6.33
N GLY A 100 -14.57 0.72 -7.49
CA GLY A 100 -13.20 0.28 -7.73
C GLY A 100 -12.22 0.77 -6.66
N VAL A 101 -11.31 -0.09 -6.23
CA VAL A 101 -10.26 0.24 -5.24
C VAL A 101 -9.11 0.91 -5.98
N SER A 102 -8.95 2.22 -5.82
CA SER A 102 -8.05 3.05 -6.60
C SER A 102 -6.71 3.34 -5.92
N ALA A 103 -6.60 3.09 -4.62
CA ALA A 103 -5.35 3.24 -3.88
C ALA A 103 -5.21 2.14 -2.83
N VAL A 104 -4.01 1.60 -2.68
CA VAL A 104 -3.65 0.69 -1.58
C VAL A 104 -2.26 1.05 -1.05
N ALA A 105 -2.04 0.85 0.24
CA ALA A 105 -0.73 0.94 0.88
C ALA A 105 -0.60 -0.13 1.95
N ILE A 106 0.64 -0.58 2.19
CA ILE A 106 0.97 -1.56 3.23
C ILE A 106 2.22 -1.12 3.98
N ARG A 107 2.20 -1.30 5.31
CA ARG A 107 3.34 -1.06 6.18
C ARG A 107 3.28 -2.03 7.37
N GLY A 108 4.26 -2.91 7.46
CA GLY A 108 4.28 -3.96 8.48
C GLY A 108 3.02 -4.82 8.39
N GLU A 109 2.30 -4.96 9.50
CA GLU A 109 1.06 -5.72 9.61
C GLU A 109 -0.21 -4.89 9.35
N LEU A 110 -0.07 -3.65 8.88
CA LEU A 110 -1.20 -2.77 8.55
C LEU A 110 -1.27 -2.55 7.05
N ALA A 111 -2.46 -2.68 6.48
CA ALA A 111 -2.76 -2.22 5.13
C ALA A 111 -3.97 -1.30 5.12
N VAL A 112 -4.01 -0.42 4.12
CA VAL A 112 -5.10 0.53 3.91
C VAL A 112 -5.47 0.53 2.45
N SER A 113 -6.77 0.53 2.16
CA SER A 113 -7.30 0.72 0.82
C SER A 113 -8.22 1.93 0.75
N GLY A 114 -8.24 2.58 -0.40
CA GLY A 114 -9.09 3.71 -0.72
C GLY A 114 -9.82 3.45 -2.04
N GLY A 115 -11.12 3.70 -2.05
CA GLY A 115 -11.97 3.41 -3.19
C GLY A 115 -12.48 4.67 -3.90
N LYS A 116 -13.05 4.44 -5.07
CA LYS A 116 -13.83 5.42 -5.83
C LYS A 116 -15.15 5.80 -5.14
N ASP A 117 -15.49 5.11 -4.06
CA ASP A 117 -16.64 5.36 -3.20
C ASP A 117 -16.32 6.34 -2.06
N GLY A 118 -15.09 6.87 -1.97
CA GLY A 118 -14.66 7.78 -0.90
C GLY A 118 -14.40 7.09 0.45
N LEU A 119 -14.58 5.76 0.52
CA LEU A 119 -14.30 4.93 1.69
C LEU A 119 -12.80 4.71 1.84
N LEU A 120 -12.31 4.81 3.08
CA LEU A 120 -11.00 4.33 3.50
C LEU A 120 -11.18 3.10 4.41
N ALA A 121 -10.56 1.97 4.06
CA ALA A 121 -10.65 0.74 4.84
C ALA A 121 -9.27 0.32 5.35
N PHE A 122 -9.20 -0.08 6.63
CA PHE A 122 -7.97 -0.49 7.30
C PHE A 122 -8.03 -1.97 7.64
N TYR A 123 -6.89 -2.66 7.48
CA TYR A 123 -6.78 -4.10 7.66
C TYR A 123 -5.60 -4.46 8.55
N GLN A 124 -5.84 -5.38 9.48
CA GLN A 124 -4.79 -6.11 10.15
C GLN A 124 -4.38 -7.31 9.29
N ILE A 125 -3.08 -7.48 9.10
CA ILE A 125 -2.46 -8.59 8.37
C ILE A 125 -1.71 -9.45 9.38
N ASN A 126 -1.94 -10.75 9.34
CA ASN A 126 -1.11 -11.73 10.01
C ASN A 126 -0.53 -12.68 8.96
N ALA A 127 0.72 -12.41 8.55
CA ALA A 127 1.41 -13.17 7.52
C ALA A 127 1.73 -14.61 7.97
N ALA A 128 1.93 -14.84 9.27
CA ALA A 128 2.26 -16.16 9.81
C ALA A 128 1.10 -17.17 9.63
N VAL A 129 -0.15 -16.69 9.70
CA VAL A 129 -1.35 -17.53 9.49
C VAL A 129 -2.16 -17.13 8.26
N THR A 130 -1.54 -16.40 7.32
CA THR A 130 -2.14 -15.97 6.05
C THR A 130 -3.55 -15.38 6.21
N LYS A 131 -3.71 -14.50 7.20
CA LYS A 131 -5.02 -13.93 7.55
C LYS A 131 -5.02 -12.42 7.36
N VAL A 132 -6.12 -11.90 6.83
CA VAL A 132 -6.40 -10.46 6.76
C VAL A 132 -7.75 -10.21 7.42
N SER A 133 -7.84 -9.16 8.23
CA SER A 133 -9.09 -8.79 8.90
C SER A 133 -9.31 -7.28 8.80
N PRO A 134 -10.47 -6.83 8.29
CA PRO A 134 -10.82 -5.41 8.34
C PRO A 134 -10.99 -4.98 9.80
N VAL A 135 -10.37 -3.88 10.19
CA VAL A 135 -10.36 -3.38 11.58
C VAL A 135 -11.03 -2.02 11.73
N HIS A 136 -11.05 -1.21 10.67
CA HIS A 136 -11.71 0.09 10.67
C HIS A 136 -12.18 0.47 9.26
N ARG A 137 -13.26 1.24 9.18
CA ARG A 137 -13.84 1.79 7.95
C ARG A 137 -14.24 3.23 8.21
N GLU A 138 -13.85 4.12 7.30
CA GLU A 138 -14.27 5.51 7.30
C GLU A 138 -14.99 5.83 5.98
N PRO A 139 -16.33 5.66 5.91
CA PRO A 139 -17.10 5.75 4.67
C PRO A 139 -17.07 7.12 3.98
N LEU A 140 -16.75 8.19 4.72
CA LEU A 140 -16.68 9.55 4.20
C LEU A 140 -15.30 10.17 4.46
N ALA A 141 -14.26 9.34 4.34
CA ALA A 141 -12.88 9.83 4.42
C ALA A 141 -12.63 10.91 3.35
N HIS A 142 -13.19 10.71 2.15
CA HIS A 142 -13.21 11.71 1.07
C HIS A 142 -14.62 11.83 0.47
N MET A 143 -14.92 12.98 -0.11
CA MET A 143 -16.21 13.27 -0.77
C MET A 143 -16.25 12.79 -2.23
N ASP A 144 -15.13 12.27 -2.72
CA ASP A 144 -14.94 11.72 -4.05
C ASP A 144 -13.81 10.65 -3.99
N TRP A 145 -13.33 10.17 -5.13
CA TRP A 145 -12.40 9.05 -5.23
C TRP A 145 -11.14 9.27 -4.41
N ILE A 146 -10.72 8.24 -3.66
CA ILE A 146 -9.40 8.24 -3.03
C ILE A 146 -8.37 7.80 -4.07
N THR A 147 -7.46 8.70 -4.42
CA THR A 147 -6.52 8.56 -5.54
C THR A 147 -5.10 8.24 -5.08
N ALA A 148 -4.76 8.55 -3.83
CA ALA A 148 -3.43 8.28 -3.29
C ALA A 148 -3.48 7.93 -1.81
N ILE A 149 -2.65 6.96 -1.39
CA ILE A 149 -2.43 6.64 0.03
C ILE A 149 -0.92 6.50 0.26
N ALA A 150 -0.44 7.09 1.35
CA ALA A 150 0.93 6.90 1.84
C ALA A 150 0.92 6.57 3.33
N MET A 151 1.89 5.78 3.78
CA MET A 151 2.02 5.35 5.16
C MET A 151 3.45 5.54 5.68
N VAL A 152 3.59 5.94 6.94
CA VAL A 152 4.89 6.02 7.62
C VAL A 152 4.73 5.77 9.11
N GLU A 153 5.67 5.03 9.71
CA GLU A 153 5.74 4.89 11.16
C GLU A 153 6.45 6.09 11.78
N ARG A 154 5.85 6.69 12.80
CA ARG A 154 6.42 7.81 13.53
C ARG A 154 6.10 7.71 15.01
N LYS A 155 7.07 8.07 15.84
CA LYS A 155 6.82 8.35 17.25
C LYS A 155 6.34 9.79 17.37
N LEU A 156 5.07 9.99 17.71
CA LEU A 156 4.52 11.31 17.97
C LEU A 156 4.89 11.74 19.40
N PRO A 157 5.10 13.04 19.68
CA PRO A 157 5.44 13.52 21.02
C PRO A 157 4.36 13.24 22.08
N GLU A 158 3.10 13.19 21.65
CA GLU A 158 1.92 12.98 22.51
C GLU A 158 1.65 11.48 22.78
N GLU A 159 2.25 10.59 21.98
CA GLU A 159 2.00 9.15 22.04
C GLU A 159 3.16 8.44 22.76
N SER A 160 2.83 7.50 23.64
CA SER A 160 3.82 6.68 24.34
C SER A 160 4.52 5.70 23.40
N GLU A 161 3.82 5.27 22.34
CA GLU A 161 4.27 4.28 21.37
C GLU A 161 4.39 4.86 19.95
N THR A 162 5.10 4.12 19.09
CA THR A 162 5.15 4.43 17.66
C THR A 162 3.77 4.20 17.04
N VAL A 163 3.28 5.18 16.28
CA VAL A 163 2.03 5.08 15.53
C VAL A 163 2.32 5.04 14.04
N THR A 164 1.38 4.48 13.27
CA THR A 164 1.43 4.61 11.82
C THR A 164 0.62 5.83 11.40
N ILE A 165 1.28 6.76 10.72
CA ILE A 165 0.62 7.88 10.06
C ILE A 165 0.20 7.43 8.67
N VAL A 166 -1.07 7.67 8.36
CA VAL A 166 -1.65 7.42 7.04
C VAL A 166 -2.08 8.76 6.45
N ALA A 167 -1.69 9.04 5.21
CA ALA A 167 -2.20 10.17 4.45
C ALA A 167 -3.00 9.64 3.26
N SER A 168 -4.25 10.07 3.13
CA SER A 168 -5.12 9.80 1.99
C SER A 168 -5.34 11.07 1.19
N GLY A 169 -5.21 11.01 -0.13
CA GLY A 169 -5.46 12.09 -1.07
C GLY A 169 -6.59 11.71 -1.99
N GLY A 170 -7.44 12.68 -2.35
CA GLY A 170 -8.61 12.41 -3.19
C GLY A 170 -8.84 13.39 -4.32
N ASN A 171 -9.81 13.01 -5.16
CA ASN A 171 -10.37 13.83 -6.23
C ASN A 171 -11.21 15.00 -5.68
N ASP A 172 -11.50 15.01 -4.38
CA ASP A 172 -12.12 16.13 -3.67
C ASP A 172 -11.13 17.24 -3.28
N HIS A 173 -9.90 17.15 -3.80
CA HIS A 173 -8.78 18.07 -3.57
C HIS A 173 -8.30 18.11 -2.12
N ARG A 174 -8.64 17.10 -1.30
CA ARG A 174 -8.26 17.04 0.11
C ARG A 174 -7.10 16.07 0.31
N VAL A 175 -6.32 16.35 1.35
CA VAL A 175 -5.47 15.35 2.00
C VAL A 175 -5.97 15.16 3.42
N VAL A 176 -6.28 13.93 3.82
CA VAL A 176 -6.68 13.61 5.19
C VAL A 176 -5.57 12.81 5.86
N ILE A 177 -5.21 13.23 7.08
CA ILE A 177 -4.14 12.65 7.87
C ILE A 177 -4.76 11.88 9.03
N TRP A 178 -4.31 10.64 9.21
CA TRP A 178 -4.76 9.71 10.23
C TRP A 178 -3.57 9.22 11.05
N SER A 179 -3.80 8.93 12.32
CA SER A 179 -2.92 8.09 13.14
C SER A 179 -3.59 6.76 13.41
N VAL A 180 -2.81 5.69 13.35
CA VAL A 180 -3.20 4.33 13.73
C VAL A 180 -2.24 3.86 14.82
N SER A 181 -2.77 3.66 16.03
CA SER A 181 -2.00 3.12 17.16
C SER A 181 -1.82 1.61 17.04
N LYS A 182 -0.99 1.04 17.92
CA LYS A 182 -0.64 -0.39 17.91
C LYS A 182 -1.83 -1.32 18.18
N ASP A 183 -2.80 -0.85 18.97
CA ASP A 183 -4.09 -1.52 19.20
C ASP A 183 -5.08 -1.35 18.04
N LEU A 184 -4.63 -0.74 16.93
CA LEU A 184 -5.40 -0.46 15.71
C LEU A 184 -6.52 0.57 15.90
N THR A 185 -6.45 1.39 16.96
CA THR A 185 -7.32 2.57 17.06
C THR A 185 -6.94 3.59 15.99
N VAL A 186 -7.91 3.95 15.16
CA VAL A 186 -7.76 4.94 14.09
C VAL A 186 -8.30 6.29 14.55
N LYS A 187 -7.52 7.35 14.37
CA LYS A 187 -7.91 8.73 14.69
C LYS A 187 -7.57 9.65 13.53
N GLN A 188 -8.53 10.45 13.09
CA GLN A 188 -8.28 11.55 12.16
C GLN A 188 -7.53 12.67 12.89
N LEU A 189 -6.38 13.09 12.36
CA LEU A 189 -5.57 14.17 12.93
C LEU A 189 -5.87 15.50 12.25
N SER A 190 -6.01 15.52 10.92
CA SER A 190 -6.17 16.76 10.17
C SER A 190 -6.77 16.53 8.79
N VAL A 191 -7.41 17.58 8.26
CA VAL A 191 -7.87 17.66 6.87
C VAL A 191 -7.21 18.89 6.24
N LEU A 192 -6.46 18.68 5.18
CA LEU A 192 -5.75 19.72 4.44
C LEU A 192 -6.50 19.99 3.14
N THR A 193 -6.89 21.25 2.92
CA THR A 193 -7.73 21.68 1.79
C THR A 193 -7.03 22.71 0.90
N ALA A 194 -5.70 22.70 0.89
CA ALA A 194 -4.90 23.70 0.18
C ALA A 194 -4.79 23.44 -1.34
N HIS A 195 -5.06 22.21 -1.80
CA HIS A 195 -4.98 21.89 -3.22
C HIS A 195 -6.21 22.41 -3.96
N MET A 196 -5.98 22.99 -5.15
CA MET A 196 -7.04 23.47 -6.05
C MET A 196 -7.45 22.43 -7.11
N SER A 197 -6.86 21.25 -7.04
CA SER A 197 -6.94 20.16 -8.02
C SER A 197 -6.76 18.83 -7.29
N ASP A 198 -7.12 17.74 -7.98
CA ASP A 198 -7.00 16.36 -7.52
C ASP A 198 -5.63 16.04 -6.95
N VAL A 199 -5.61 15.34 -5.82
CA VAL A 199 -4.37 14.85 -5.21
C VAL A 199 -4.00 13.51 -5.83
N THR A 200 -3.15 13.53 -6.85
CA THR A 200 -2.85 12.31 -7.61
C THR A 200 -1.84 11.39 -6.95
N HIS A 201 -0.91 11.92 -6.14
CA HIS A 201 0.16 11.15 -5.52
C HIS A 201 0.55 11.72 -4.16
N LEU A 202 0.91 10.84 -3.23
CA LEU A 202 1.42 11.18 -1.91
C LEU A 202 2.64 10.32 -1.58
N THR A 203 3.61 10.88 -0.89
CA THR A 203 4.74 10.13 -0.34
C THR A 203 5.24 10.78 0.94
N PHE A 204 5.72 9.96 1.88
CA PHE A 204 6.42 10.45 3.05
C PHE A 204 7.92 10.40 2.80
N LYS A 205 8.59 11.53 3.05
CA LYS A 205 10.05 11.55 3.14
C LYS A 205 10.48 11.21 4.56
N VAL A 206 11.19 10.10 4.73
CA VAL A 206 11.87 9.82 6.00
C VAL A 206 13.16 10.61 6.02
N LEU A 207 13.21 11.66 6.84
CA LEU A 207 14.48 12.32 7.16
C LEU A 207 15.20 11.49 8.20
N SER A 208 16.32 10.87 7.82
CA SER A 208 17.31 10.36 8.76
C SER A 208 18.08 11.56 9.32
N CYS A 209 17.97 11.82 10.61
CA CYS A 209 18.92 12.70 11.29
C CYS A 209 20.24 11.94 11.40
N SER A 210 21.28 12.46 10.76
CA SER A 210 22.68 12.08 10.96
C SER A 210 23.21 12.65 12.28
#